data_AF-A0A090T7W2-F1
#
_entry.id   AF-A0A090T7W2-F1
#
_cell.length_a   1.000
_cell.length_b   1.000
_cell.length_c   1.000
_cell.angle_alpha   90.00
_cell.angle_beta   90.00
_cell.angle_gamma   90.00
#
_symmetry.space_group_name_H-M   'P 1'
#
loop_
_entity.id
_entity.type
_entity.pdbx_description
1 polymer ?
#
loop_
_entity_poly.entity_id
_entity_poly.type
_entity_poly.pdbx_seq_one_letter_code
_entity_poly.pdbx_strand_id
1 'polypeptide(L)'
;MDFFDSDSNGRFALVARFKETRLQEIRNYAVEQNITILRNRVNELGVAEPLVQRQGASRIVVELPGVQDTARAKEILGATATLEFREVDSSADLAAAASGRAPAGSEIKLDRDGRPVVLKKRVILGGASITDASSSADEYGRPQVNISLDSEGGNKMAAFSRQNIGKLMATVFAEYKDSGKRTPEGKVILDKHEEVINQATIQSALGRNFRITGIDSAAEAHNLALLLRAGALIAPISIVEERTIGPSMGQQNIDMGIKACITGMIAVMLFTLVYYRRFGLFANMALMANIVLIVGVMSMIPGATMTLPGIAGIVLTVGMAVDANVLIFERIREELKEGRNPQQAIHQAMLTHSVPSPMRTSPP
;
A
#
# COMPACT_ATOMS: atom_id res chain seq x y z
N MET A 1 8.55 -31.16 13.66
CA MET A 1 7.75 -32.16 12.93
C MET A 1 7.77 -33.43 13.75
N ASP A 2 6.69 -34.19 13.68
CA ASP A 2 6.63 -35.53 14.24
C ASP A 2 6.59 -36.51 13.07
N PHE A 3 7.35 -37.59 13.16
CA PHE A 3 7.45 -38.61 12.12
C PHE A 3 6.72 -39.86 12.58
N PHE A 4 5.91 -40.44 11.68
CA PHE A 4 5.19 -41.67 11.92
C PHE A 4 5.51 -42.64 10.79
N ASP A 5 5.79 -43.88 11.14
CA ASP A 5 5.87 -44.96 10.16
C ASP A 5 4.45 -45.41 9.83
N SER A 6 4.11 -45.43 8.54
CA SER A 6 2.82 -45.93 8.05
C SER A 6 3.09 -47.00 7.01
N ASP A 7 2.67 -48.23 7.31
CA ASP A 7 2.61 -49.31 6.32
C ASP A 7 1.21 -49.29 5.67
N SER A 8 1.15 -48.88 4.41
CA SER A 8 -0.07 -48.91 3.61
C SER A 8 0.23 -49.66 2.32
N ASN A 9 -0.35 -50.85 2.17
CA ASN A 9 -0.21 -51.75 1.01
C ASN A 9 1.24 -52.19 0.71
N GLY A 10 2.02 -52.57 1.73
CA GLY A 10 3.34 -53.19 1.55
C GLY A 10 4.42 -52.23 1.05
N ARG A 11 4.19 -50.92 1.18
CA ARG A 11 5.20 -49.88 0.97
C ARG A 11 5.39 -49.13 2.28
N PHE A 12 6.60 -49.17 2.82
CA PHE A 12 6.99 -48.31 3.94
C PHE A 12 6.88 -46.85 3.52
N ALA A 13 5.99 -46.10 4.18
CA ALA A 13 5.86 -44.67 4.00
C ALA A 13 6.18 -43.96 5.33
N LEU A 14 7.13 -43.02 5.29
CA LEU A 14 7.41 -42.13 6.41
C LEU A 14 6.48 -40.91 6.29
N VAL A 15 5.55 -40.77 7.22
CA VAL A 15 4.61 -39.64 7.26
C VAL A 15 5.12 -38.61 8.25
N ALA A 16 5.54 -37.45 7.75
CA ALA A 16 5.88 -36.30 8.57
C ALA A 16 4.63 -35.41 8.78
N ARG A 17 4.29 -35.11 10.04
CA ARG A 17 3.25 -34.15 10.40
C ARG A 17 3.86 -32.95 11.11
N PHE A 18 3.38 -31.75 10.79
CA PHE A 18 3.75 -30.57 11.57
C PHE A 18 3.12 -30.62 12.96
N LYS A 19 3.85 -30.15 13.97
CA LYS A 19 3.30 -29.93 15.32
C LYS A 19 2.25 -28.82 15.25
N GLU A 20 1.21 -28.88 16.09
CA GLU A 20 0.14 -27.89 16.10
C GLU A 20 0.66 -26.47 16.36
N THR A 21 1.66 -26.32 17.23
CA THR A 21 2.33 -25.03 17.48
C THR A 21 2.97 -24.46 16.22
N ARG A 22 3.64 -25.31 15.43
CA ARG A 22 4.26 -24.89 14.18
C ARG A 22 3.22 -24.51 13.12
N LEU A 23 2.09 -25.20 13.07
CA LEU A 23 0.98 -24.85 12.18
C LEU A 23 0.39 -23.48 12.54
N GLN A 24 0.26 -23.17 13.84
CA GLN A 24 -0.20 -21.86 14.29
C GLN A 24 0.79 -20.74 13.95
N GLU A 25 2.09 -20.96 14.15
CA GLU A 25 3.14 -20.02 13.76
C GLU A 25 3.09 -19.71 12.25
N ILE A 26 3.03 -20.75 11.42
CA ILE A 26 2.97 -20.62 9.96
C ILE A 26 1.70 -19.83 9.56
N ARG A 27 0.57 -20.14 10.19
CA ARG A 27 -0.71 -19.44 9.93
C ARG A 27 -0.62 -17.97 10.31
N ASN A 28 -0.09 -17.65 11.50
CA ASN A 28 0.06 -16.27 11.96
C ASN A 28 0.98 -15.47 11.04
N TYR A 29 2.12 -16.04 10.69
CA TYR A 29 3.07 -15.45 9.75
C TYR A 29 2.42 -15.16 8.39
N ALA A 30 1.68 -16.13 7.84
CA ALA A 30 1.00 -15.95 6.56
C ALA A 30 -0.07 -14.83 6.61
N VAL A 31 -0.82 -14.73 7.70
CA VAL A 31 -1.83 -13.65 7.88
C VAL A 31 -1.17 -12.28 7.99
N GLU A 32 -0.13 -12.14 8.82
CA GLU A 32 0.57 -10.86 9.00
C GLU A 32 1.24 -10.38 7.71
N GLN A 33 1.85 -11.30 6.97
CA GLN A 33 2.49 -10.95 5.72
C GLN A 33 1.47 -10.57 4.64
N ASN A 34 0.36 -11.30 4.56
CA ASN A 34 -0.74 -10.94 3.66
C ASN A 34 -1.38 -9.60 4.02
N ILE A 35 -1.46 -9.22 5.31
CA ILE A 35 -1.92 -7.89 5.74
C ILE A 35 -1.01 -6.79 5.18
N THR A 36 0.32 -6.99 5.28
CA THR A 36 1.30 -6.03 4.74
C THR A 36 1.15 -5.90 3.22
N ILE A 37 1.00 -7.02 2.51
CA ILE A 37 0.81 -7.06 1.05
C ILE A 37 -0.50 -6.38 0.65
N LEU A 38 -1.61 -6.68 1.34
CA LEU A 38 -2.90 -6.05 1.08
C LEU A 38 -2.85 -4.54 1.35
N ARG A 39 -2.15 -4.09 2.39
CA ARG A 39 -1.97 -2.66 2.66
C ARG A 39 -1.27 -1.96 1.49
N ASN A 40 -0.20 -2.55 0.96
CA ASN A 40 0.49 -2.01 -0.21
C ASN A 40 -0.43 -1.96 -1.44
N ARG A 41 -1.19 -3.04 -1.70
CA ARG A 41 -2.15 -3.11 -2.81
C ARG A 41 -3.24 -2.04 -2.71
N VAL A 42 -3.74 -1.77 -1.51
CA VAL A 42 -4.75 -0.75 -1.33
C VAL A 42 -4.19 0.65 -1.55
N ASN A 43 -2.94 0.90 -1.15
CA ASN A 43 -2.28 2.18 -1.45
C ASN A 43 -2.14 2.41 -2.96
N GLU A 44 -1.86 1.36 -3.74
CA GLU A 44 -1.80 1.44 -5.21
C GLU A 44 -3.16 1.75 -5.87
N LEU A 45 -4.28 1.47 -5.20
CA LEU A 45 -5.62 1.83 -5.68
C LEU A 45 -5.91 3.33 -5.54
N GLY A 46 -5.02 4.11 -4.90
CA GLY A 46 -5.20 5.55 -4.71
C GLY A 46 -6.31 5.92 -3.71
N VAL A 47 -6.67 4.98 -2.82
CA VAL A 47 -7.72 5.17 -1.82
C VAL A 47 -7.15 5.98 -0.65
N ALA A 48 -7.86 7.02 -0.23
CA ALA A 48 -7.51 7.78 0.96
C ALA A 48 -7.88 6.98 2.22
N GLU A 49 -6.92 6.74 3.12
CA GLU A 49 -7.15 6.16 4.45
C GLU A 49 -7.75 4.73 4.47
N PRO A 50 -7.11 3.73 3.83
CA PRO A 50 -7.61 2.37 3.89
C PRO A 50 -7.38 1.70 5.25
N LEU A 51 -8.35 0.91 5.70
CA LEU A 51 -8.20 0.05 6.88
C LEU A 51 -7.94 -1.39 6.46
N VAL A 52 -6.78 -1.93 6.82
CA VAL A 52 -6.43 -3.33 6.62
C VAL A 52 -6.04 -3.93 7.96
N GLN A 53 -6.88 -4.82 8.49
CA GLN A 53 -6.73 -5.38 9.83
C GLN A 53 -7.08 -6.87 9.89
N ARG A 54 -6.46 -7.56 10.84
CA ARG A 54 -6.78 -8.97 11.13
C ARG A 54 -8.15 -9.06 11.81
N GLN A 55 -8.98 -10.01 11.39
CA GLN A 55 -10.22 -10.37 12.05
C GLN A 55 -10.18 -11.85 12.46
N GLY A 56 -10.02 -12.12 13.75
CA GLY A 56 -9.90 -13.47 14.28
C GLY A 56 -8.66 -14.23 13.77
N ALA A 57 -8.75 -15.56 13.68
CA ALA A 57 -7.58 -16.40 13.42
C ALA A 57 -7.10 -16.41 11.96
N SER A 58 -8.00 -16.23 10.98
CA SER A 58 -7.71 -16.45 9.55
C SER A 58 -8.44 -15.50 8.58
N ARG A 59 -9.07 -14.43 9.08
CA ARG A 59 -9.72 -13.43 8.22
C ARG A 59 -8.97 -12.11 8.28
N ILE A 60 -9.07 -11.34 7.19
CA ILE A 60 -8.54 -10.00 7.06
C ILE A 60 -9.72 -9.13 6.61
N VAL A 61 -9.97 -8.05 7.34
CA VAL A 61 -10.96 -7.03 6.97
C VAL A 61 -10.23 -5.93 6.22
N VAL A 62 -10.76 -5.59 5.05
CA VAL A 62 -10.28 -4.50 4.21
C VAL A 62 -11.42 -3.53 3.99
N GLU A 63 -11.26 -2.28 4.42
CA GLU A 63 -12.22 -1.21 4.20
C GLU A 63 -11.61 -0.17 3.26
N LEU A 64 -12.35 0.11 2.17
CA LEU A 64 -11.91 0.99 1.09
C LEU A 64 -12.88 2.18 0.96
N PRO A 65 -12.68 3.27 1.73
CA PRO A 65 -13.56 4.42 1.64
C PRO A 65 -13.39 5.14 0.30
N GLY A 66 -14.50 5.44 -0.39
CA GLY A 66 -14.47 6.23 -1.63
C GLY A 66 -14.03 5.49 -2.89
N VAL A 67 -13.90 4.16 -2.87
CA VAL A 67 -13.69 3.36 -4.09
C VAL A 67 -14.93 3.41 -4.98
N GLN A 68 -14.75 3.90 -6.21
CA GLN A 68 -15.81 3.97 -7.21
C GLN A 68 -16.02 2.63 -7.93
N ASP A 69 -14.92 1.94 -8.25
CA ASP A 69 -14.94 0.64 -8.93
C ASP A 69 -14.58 -0.50 -7.97
N THR A 70 -15.63 -1.08 -7.37
CA THR A 70 -15.48 -2.21 -6.46
C THR A 70 -15.03 -3.49 -7.18
N ALA A 71 -15.36 -3.66 -8.46
CA ALA A 71 -14.97 -4.85 -9.22
C ALA A 71 -13.46 -4.83 -9.48
N ARG A 72 -12.92 -3.68 -9.87
CA ARG A 72 -11.48 -3.50 -10.07
C ARG A 72 -10.68 -3.64 -8.77
N ALA A 73 -11.20 -3.10 -7.67
CA ALA A 73 -10.58 -3.28 -6.36
C ALA A 73 -10.53 -4.77 -5.95
N LYS A 74 -11.60 -5.54 -6.21
CA LYS A 74 -11.63 -6.99 -5.94
C LYS A 74 -10.60 -7.75 -6.77
N GLU A 75 -10.47 -7.42 -8.05
CA GLU A 75 -9.47 -8.03 -8.93
C GLU A 75 -8.07 -7.83 -8.36
N ILE A 76 -7.71 -6.58 -8.00
CA ILE A 76 -6.37 -6.25 -7.51
C ILE A 76 -6.10 -6.85 -6.11
N LEU A 77 -7.08 -6.82 -5.21
CA LEU A 77 -6.91 -7.33 -3.84
C LEU A 77 -6.98 -8.85 -3.77
N GLY A 78 -7.83 -9.47 -4.58
CA GLY A 78 -7.99 -10.92 -4.68
C GLY A 78 -6.96 -11.59 -5.58
N ALA A 79 -6.29 -10.85 -6.47
CA ALA A 79 -5.30 -11.41 -7.38
C ALA A 79 -4.16 -12.07 -6.62
N THR A 80 -4.10 -13.39 -6.67
CA THR A 80 -2.99 -14.19 -6.13
C THR A 80 -1.88 -14.36 -7.16
N ALA A 81 -1.73 -13.37 -8.05
CA ALA A 81 -0.74 -13.33 -9.10
C ALA A 81 0.67 -13.50 -8.52
N THR A 82 1.32 -14.60 -8.85
CA THR A 82 2.75 -14.80 -8.62
C THR A 82 3.46 -14.96 -9.95
N LEU A 83 4.67 -14.41 -10.05
CA LEU A 83 5.55 -14.66 -11.18
C LEU A 83 6.69 -15.57 -10.78
N GLU A 84 7.03 -16.46 -11.69
CA GLU A 84 8.21 -17.31 -11.60
C GLU A 84 9.00 -17.23 -12.90
N PHE A 85 10.29 -16.97 -12.79
CA PHE A 85 11.22 -17.03 -13.91
C PHE A 85 11.84 -18.42 -13.97
N ARG A 86 11.71 -19.07 -15.13
CA ARG A 86 12.15 -20.45 -15.34
C ARG A 86 12.93 -20.58 -16.65
N GLU A 87 13.87 -21.53 -16.68
CA GLU A 87 14.63 -21.86 -17.89
C GLU A 87 13.74 -22.68 -18.83
N VAL A 88 13.69 -22.30 -20.11
CA VAL A 88 13.06 -23.12 -21.15
C VAL A 88 14.03 -24.23 -21.55
N ASP A 89 13.54 -25.47 -21.57
CA ASP A 89 14.33 -26.63 -21.96
C ASP A 89 14.36 -26.77 -23.49
N SER A 90 15.31 -26.09 -24.14
CA SER A 90 15.48 -26.13 -25.60
C SER A 90 15.90 -27.50 -26.15
N SER A 91 16.31 -28.43 -25.28
CA SER A 91 16.68 -29.80 -25.68
C SER A 91 15.48 -30.76 -25.73
N ALA A 92 14.30 -30.31 -25.28
CA ALA A 92 13.11 -31.13 -25.23
C ALA A 92 12.48 -31.30 -26.61
N ASP A 93 12.01 -32.51 -26.91
CA ASP A 93 11.22 -32.79 -28.10
C ASP A 93 9.80 -32.20 -27.96
N LEU A 94 9.50 -31.19 -28.78
CA LEU A 94 8.20 -30.51 -28.80
C LEU A 94 7.05 -31.44 -29.20
N ALA A 95 7.29 -32.45 -30.04
CA ALA A 95 6.28 -33.42 -30.41
C ALA A 95 5.95 -34.37 -29.24
N ALA A 96 6.96 -34.80 -28.50
CA ALA A 96 6.76 -35.55 -27.26
C ALA A 96 6.09 -34.69 -26.17
N ALA A 97 6.43 -33.41 -26.08
CA ALA A 97 5.81 -32.46 -25.15
C ALA A 97 4.32 -32.25 -25.45
N ALA A 98 3.94 -32.18 -26.73
CA ALA A 98 2.53 -32.10 -27.15
C ALA A 98 1.72 -33.35 -26.72
N SER A 99 2.38 -34.50 -26.59
CA SER A 99 1.77 -35.73 -26.04
C SER A 99 1.84 -35.84 -24.50
N GLY A 100 2.27 -34.79 -23.81
CA GLY A 100 2.35 -34.75 -22.35
C GLY A 100 3.61 -35.39 -21.75
N ARG A 101 4.62 -35.72 -22.56
CA ARG A 101 5.86 -36.34 -22.09
C ARG A 101 6.98 -35.31 -21.98
N ALA A 102 7.49 -35.10 -20.76
CA ALA A 102 8.61 -34.19 -20.48
C ALA A 102 9.87 -34.97 -20.07
N PRO A 103 11.08 -34.49 -20.42
CA PRO A 103 12.32 -35.01 -19.88
C PRO A 103 12.37 -34.97 -18.35
N ALA A 104 13.20 -35.81 -17.73
CA ALA A 104 13.40 -35.80 -16.29
C ALA A 104 13.90 -34.42 -15.82
N GLY A 105 13.25 -33.87 -14.79
CA GLY A 105 13.58 -32.53 -14.27
C GLY A 105 12.90 -31.37 -15.03
N SER A 106 12.10 -31.67 -16.05
CA SER A 106 11.30 -30.69 -16.79
C SER A 106 9.80 -30.92 -16.56
N GLU A 107 9.01 -29.89 -16.82
CA GLU A 107 7.56 -29.94 -16.81
C GLU A 107 6.99 -29.14 -17.99
N ILE A 108 5.79 -29.50 -18.42
CA ILE A 108 5.11 -28.84 -19.52
C ILE A 108 4.11 -27.84 -18.93
N LYS A 109 4.18 -26.61 -19.41
CA LYS A 109 3.17 -25.57 -19.20
C LYS A 109 2.60 -25.13 -20.54
N LEU A 110 1.44 -24.51 -20.54
CA LEU A 110 0.85 -23.95 -21.75
C LEU A 110 1.13 -22.44 -21.79
N ASP A 111 1.41 -21.92 -22.98
CA ASP A 111 1.36 -20.48 -23.21
C ASP A 111 -0.09 -20.00 -23.45
N ARG A 112 -0.25 -18.70 -23.67
CA ARG A 112 -1.56 -18.06 -23.96
C ARG A 112 -2.26 -18.60 -25.21
N ASP A 113 -1.49 -19.10 -26.17
CA ASP A 113 -2.01 -19.70 -27.40
C ASP A 113 -2.31 -21.20 -27.23
N GLY A 114 -2.16 -21.74 -26.01
CA GLY A 114 -2.35 -23.16 -25.71
C GLY A 114 -1.22 -24.06 -26.19
N ARG A 115 -0.05 -23.50 -26.54
CA ARG A 115 1.10 -24.26 -27.02
C ARG A 115 1.92 -24.79 -25.85
N PRO A 116 2.41 -26.03 -25.90
CA PRO A 116 3.23 -26.59 -24.84
C PRO A 116 4.62 -25.95 -24.83
N VAL A 117 5.01 -25.43 -23.67
CA VAL A 117 6.34 -24.91 -23.36
C VAL A 117 6.96 -25.82 -22.31
N VAL A 118 8.12 -26.37 -22.61
CA VAL A 118 8.85 -27.25 -21.68
C VAL A 118 9.78 -26.40 -20.83
N LEU A 119 9.56 -26.43 -19.52
CA LEU A 119 10.31 -25.64 -18.54
C LEU A 119 11.09 -26.56 -17.60
N LYS A 120 12.27 -26.13 -17.17
CA LYS A 120 12.95 -26.79 -16.05
C LYS A 120 12.12 -26.58 -14.77
N LYS A 121 12.00 -27.62 -13.94
CA LYS A 121 11.25 -27.56 -12.67
C LYS A 121 11.85 -26.57 -11.65
N ARG A 122 13.13 -26.25 -11.78
CA ARG A 122 13.83 -25.33 -10.88
C ARG A 122 13.44 -23.89 -11.20
N VAL A 123 12.84 -23.21 -10.22
CA VAL A 123 12.56 -21.76 -10.28
C VAL A 123 13.87 -20.99 -10.11
N ILE A 124 14.16 -20.09 -11.04
CA ILE A 124 15.35 -19.23 -11.00
C ILE A 124 15.12 -18.10 -9.99
N LEU A 125 13.97 -17.44 -10.14
CA LEU A 125 13.58 -16.27 -9.36
C LEU A 125 12.06 -16.26 -9.23
N GLY A 126 11.56 -15.97 -8.03
CA GLY A 126 10.13 -15.76 -7.78
C GLY A 126 9.80 -14.28 -7.59
N GLY A 127 8.52 -13.94 -7.70
CA GLY A 127 8.02 -12.58 -7.53
C GLY A 127 8.33 -11.95 -6.16
N ALA A 128 8.63 -12.74 -5.13
CA ALA A 128 9.00 -12.24 -3.80
C ALA A 128 10.31 -11.42 -3.80
N SER A 129 11.17 -11.60 -4.80
CA SER A 129 12.42 -10.84 -4.94
C SER A 129 12.26 -9.54 -5.75
N ILE A 130 11.04 -9.22 -6.20
CA ILE A 130 10.73 -7.99 -6.93
C ILE A 130 10.45 -6.88 -5.91
N THR A 131 11.22 -5.79 -5.97
CA THR A 131 11.03 -4.63 -5.08
C THR A 131 10.22 -3.52 -5.74
N ASP A 132 10.28 -3.41 -7.06
CA ASP A 132 9.50 -2.43 -7.81
C ASP A 132 9.26 -2.91 -9.25
N ALA A 133 8.15 -2.48 -9.84
CA ALA A 133 7.80 -2.73 -11.23
C ALA A 133 7.09 -1.52 -11.85
N SER A 134 7.53 -1.06 -13.01
CA SER A 134 6.93 0.10 -13.69
C SER A 134 6.63 -0.19 -15.15
N SER A 135 5.44 0.22 -15.61
CA SER A 135 5.10 0.20 -17.02
C SER A 135 5.79 1.35 -17.75
N SER A 136 6.40 1.06 -18.88
CA SER A 136 7.10 2.02 -19.74
C SER A 136 6.87 1.65 -21.21
N ALA A 137 7.36 2.48 -22.13
CA ALA A 137 7.44 2.14 -23.54
C ALA A 137 8.91 2.09 -23.96
N ASP A 138 9.24 1.24 -24.92
CA ASP A 138 10.57 1.23 -25.55
C ASP A 138 10.74 2.42 -26.53
N GLU A 139 11.91 2.53 -27.14
CA GLU A 139 12.26 3.57 -28.11
C GLU A 139 11.36 3.59 -29.36
N TYR A 140 10.62 2.50 -29.60
CA TYR A 140 9.67 2.34 -30.70
C TYR A 140 8.21 2.45 -30.25
N GLY A 141 7.95 2.85 -29.00
CA GLY A 141 6.62 3.01 -28.44
C GLY A 141 5.93 1.71 -28.04
N ARG A 142 6.64 0.57 -28.02
CA ARG A 142 6.08 -0.72 -27.61
C ARG A 142 6.04 -0.81 -26.08
N PRO A 143 4.94 -1.31 -25.49
CA PRO A 143 4.82 -1.41 -24.04
C PRO A 143 5.82 -2.43 -23.46
N GLN A 144 6.41 -2.08 -22.32
CA GLN A 144 7.34 -2.92 -21.56
C GLN A 144 7.12 -2.72 -20.06
N VAL A 145 7.53 -3.70 -19.25
CA VAL A 145 7.55 -3.57 -17.79
C VAL A 145 8.99 -3.64 -17.30
N ASN A 146 9.46 -2.57 -16.66
CA ASN A 146 10.74 -2.53 -15.99
C ASN A 146 10.61 -3.15 -14.61
N ILE A 147 11.49 -4.09 -14.28
CA ILE A 147 11.52 -4.79 -12.99
C ILE A 147 12.80 -4.43 -12.26
N SER A 148 12.65 -4.10 -10.97
CA SER A 148 13.74 -3.94 -10.02
C SER A 148 13.68 -5.04 -8.99
N LEU A 149 14.82 -5.68 -8.74
CA LEU A 149 14.97 -6.74 -7.76
C LEU A 149 15.62 -6.25 -6.46
N ASP A 150 15.46 -7.05 -5.40
CA ASP A 150 16.30 -6.96 -4.23
C ASP A 150 17.74 -7.44 -4.53
N SER A 151 18.64 -7.27 -3.55
CA SER A 151 20.04 -7.65 -3.71
C SER A 151 20.23 -9.16 -3.90
N GLU A 152 19.45 -9.99 -3.20
CA GLU A 152 19.55 -11.46 -3.29
C GLU A 152 19.08 -11.98 -4.65
N GLY A 153 17.91 -11.53 -5.09
CA GLY A 153 17.31 -11.84 -6.38
C GLY A 153 18.15 -11.33 -7.55
N GLY A 154 18.68 -10.10 -7.44
CA GLY A 154 19.61 -9.56 -8.43
C GLY A 154 20.88 -10.41 -8.59
N ASN A 155 21.44 -10.91 -7.48
CA ASN A 155 22.60 -11.81 -7.52
C ASN A 155 22.26 -13.18 -8.13
N LYS A 156 21.12 -13.78 -7.77
CA LYS A 156 20.65 -15.04 -8.36
C LYS A 156 20.42 -14.91 -9.87
N MET A 157 19.74 -13.84 -10.28
CA MET A 157 19.48 -13.54 -11.69
C MET A 157 20.77 -13.30 -12.47
N ALA A 158 21.72 -12.56 -11.90
CA ALA A 158 23.02 -12.32 -12.53
C ALA A 158 23.87 -13.59 -12.64
N ALA A 159 23.85 -14.46 -11.63
CA ALA A 159 24.55 -15.74 -11.68
C ALA A 159 23.94 -16.67 -12.75
N PHE A 160 22.60 -16.75 -12.81
CA PHE A 160 21.91 -17.57 -13.78
C PHE A 160 22.09 -17.06 -15.22
N SER A 161 21.84 -15.78 -15.47
CA SER A 161 21.89 -15.19 -16.82
C SER A 161 23.28 -15.25 -17.44
N ARG A 162 24.36 -15.04 -16.66
CA ARG A 162 25.76 -15.15 -17.14
C ARG A 162 26.09 -16.52 -17.75
N GLN A 163 25.52 -17.59 -17.20
CA GLN A 163 25.79 -18.96 -17.63
C GLN A 163 24.84 -19.42 -18.75
N ASN A 164 23.82 -18.63 -19.06
CA ASN A 164 22.71 -19.02 -19.93
C ASN A 164 22.43 -17.97 -21.03
N ILE A 165 23.43 -17.18 -21.40
CA ILE A 165 23.33 -16.24 -22.54
C ILE A 165 23.01 -17.04 -23.81
N GLY A 166 22.03 -16.54 -24.58
CA GLY A 166 21.52 -17.20 -25.79
C GLY A 166 20.43 -18.25 -25.54
N LYS A 167 20.17 -18.64 -24.28
CA LYS A 167 19.05 -19.51 -23.94
C LYS A 167 17.75 -18.73 -23.72
N LEU A 168 16.63 -19.45 -23.82
CA LEU A 168 15.30 -18.92 -23.56
C LEU A 168 14.96 -18.98 -22.06
N MET A 169 14.38 -17.90 -21.55
CA MET A 169 13.81 -17.79 -20.22
C MET A 169 12.31 -17.54 -20.36
N ALA A 170 11.52 -18.31 -19.63
CA ALA A 170 10.09 -18.13 -19.55
C ALA A 170 9.70 -17.38 -18.27
N THR A 171 8.69 -16.53 -18.41
CA THR A 171 7.97 -15.96 -17.27
C THR A 171 6.65 -16.71 -17.13
N VAL A 172 6.50 -17.42 -16.01
CA VAL A 172 5.28 -18.15 -15.66
C VAL A 172 4.47 -17.29 -14.74
N PHE A 173 3.22 -17.03 -15.13
CA PHE A 173 2.21 -16.39 -14.30
C PHE A 173 1.37 -17.48 -13.64
N ALA A 174 1.24 -17.41 -12.33
CA ALA A 174 0.38 -18.29 -11.57
C ALA A 174 -0.69 -17.47 -10.83
N GLU A 175 -1.92 -17.94 -10.91
CA GLU A 175 -3.07 -17.34 -10.24
C GLU A 175 -3.93 -18.45 -9.63
N TYR A 176 -4.47 -18.20 -8.45
CA TYR A 176 -5.46 -19.05 -7.82
C TYR A 176 -6.86 -18.53 -8.13
N LYS A 177 -7.70 -19.36 -8.75
CA LYS A 177 -9.09 -19.07 -9.07
C LYS A 177 -10.05 -19.88 -8.19
N ASP A 178 -11.24 -19.34 -7.94
CA ASP A 178 -12.30 -20.10 -7.26
C ASP A 178 -12.71 -21.29 -8.13
N SER A 179 -12.50 -22.51 -7.61
CA SER A 179 -12.87 -23.76 -8.30
C SER A 179 -14.38 -23.97 -8.39
N GLY A 180 -15.18 -23.11 -7.74
CA GLY A 180 -16.62 -23.27 -7.53
C GLY A 180 -16.96 -24.32 -6.48
N LYS A 181 -15.96 -25.06 -5.96
CA LYS A 181 -16.14 -26.09 -4.94
C LYS A 181 -15.94 -25.49 -3.56
N ARG A 182 -16.68 -26.03 -2.60
CA ARG A 182 -16.59 -25.65 -1.18
C ARG A 182 -16.18 -26.87 -0.35
N THR A 183 -15.39 -26.65 0.70
CA THR A 183 -15.11 -27.68 1.70
C THR A 183 -16.37 -27.97 2.54
N PRO A 184 -16.42 -29.08 3.31
CA PRO A 184 -17.52 -29.35 4.25
C PRO A 184 -17.75 -28.22 5.27
N GLU A 185 -16.74 -27.40 5.51
CA GLU A 185 -16.75 -26.24 6.41
C GLU A 185 -17.20 -24.94 5.71
N GLY A 186 -17.61 -25.02 4.44
CA GLY A 186 -18.03 -23.87 3.63
C GLY A 186 -16.90 -23.00 3.07
N LYS A 187 -15.63 -23.43 3.17
CA LYS A 187 -14.49 -22.67 2.62
C LYS A 187 -14.34 -22.87 1.12
N VAL A 188 -13.95 -21.83 0.41
CA VAL A 188 -13.63 -21.87 -1.03
C VAL A 188 -12.42 -22.76 -1.30
N ILE A 189 -12.54 -23.69 -2.24
CA ILE A 189 -11.38 -24.42 -2.79
C ILE A 189 -10.86 -23.61 -3.97
N LEU A 190 -9.56 -23.31 -3.95
CA LEU A 190 -8.91 -22.51 -4.98
C LEU A 190 -8.06 -23.42 -5.88
N ASP A 191 -8.26 -23.32 -7.19
CA ASP A 191 -7.48 -24.05 -8.19
C ASP A 191 -6.34 -23.15 -8.69
N LYS A 192 -5.12 -23.72 -8.74
CA LYS A 192 -3.95 -23.03 -9.26
C LYS A 192 -3.93 -23.12 -10.78
N HIS A 193 -4.05 -21.98 -11.44
CA HIS A 193 -3.86 -21.82 -12.87
C HIS A 193 -2.46 -21.27 -13.13
N GLU A 194 -1.72 -21.90 -14.02
CA GLU A 194 -0.38 -21.48 -14.40
C GLU A 194 -0.28 -21.39 -15.92
N GLU A 195 0.22 -20.27 -16.41
CA GLU A 195 0.43 -20.02 -17.83
C GLU A 195 1.77 -19.36 -18.09
N VAL A 196 2.36 -19.61 -19.25
CA VAL A 196 3.55 -18.89 -19.71
C VAL A 196 3.12 -17.62 -20.41
N ILE A 197 3.44 -16.46 -19.81
CA ILE A 197 3.06 -15.16 -20.36
C ILE A 197 4.10 -14.62 -21.35
N ASN A 198 5.36 -15.09 -21.26
CA ASN A 198 6.44 -14.62 -22.11
C ASN A 198 7.58 -15.65 -22.19
N GLN A 199 8.23 -15.72 -23.35
CA GLN A 199 9.49 -16.39 -23.58
C GLN A 199 10.48 -15.42 -24.22
N ALA A 200 11.56 -15.10 -23.52
CA ALA A 200 12.56 -14.15 -23.97
C ALA A 200 13.97 -14.78 -23.98
N THR A 201 14.76 -14.48 -25.00
CA THR A 201 16.16 -14.89 -25.05
C THR A 201 17.00 -14.03 -24.13
N ILE A 202 17.85 -14.66 -23.32
CA ILE A 202 18.82 -13.95 -22.47
C ILE A 202 19.92 -13.38 -23.37
N GLN A 203 19.87 -12.09 -23.65
CA GLN A 203 20.83 -11.42 -24.53
C GLN A 203 22.15 -11.05 -23.82
N SER A 204 22.09 -10.82 -22.51
CA SER A 204 23.23 -10.40 -21.69
C SER A 204 23.03 -10.82 -20.23
N ALA A 205 24.05 -10.65 -19.42
CA ALA A 205 23.94 -10.84 -17.98
C ALA A 205 22.92 -9.84 -17.38
N LEU A 206 21.81 -10.35 -16.90
CA LEU A 206 20.74 -9.58 -16.27
C LEU A 206 21.12 -9.30 -14.81
N GLY A 207 21.25 -8.02 -14.47
CA GLY A 207 21.54 -7.59 -13.10
C GLY A 207 20.27 -7.48 -12.25
N ARG A 208 20.30 -6.50 -11.34
CA ARG A 208 19.16 -6.16 -10.48
C ARG A 208 17.96 -5.56 -11.23
N ASN A 209 18.22 -4.95 -12.38
CA ASN A 209 17.21 -4.30 -13.19
C ASN A 209 17.15 -4.99 -14.56
N PHE A 210 15.95 -5.36 -14.99
CA PHE A 210 15.70 -5.89 -16.33
C PHE A 210 14.29 -5.50 -16.79
N ARG A 211 13.97 -5.79 -18.05
CA ARG A 211 12.68 -5.42 -18.66
C ARG A 211 11.99 -6.66 -19.23
N ILE A 212 10.68 -6.70 -19.11
CA ILE A 212 9.79 -7.65 -19.80
C ILE A 212 9.22 -6.93 -21.02
N THR A 213 9.50 -7.46 -22.21
CA THR A 213 9.00 -6.97 -23.50
C THR A 213 7.95 -7.92 -24.08
N GLY A 214 7.29 -7.57 -25.18
CA GLY A 214 6.30 -8.47 -25.81
C GLY A 214 4.94 -8.49 -25.09
N ILE A 215 4.56 -7.34 -24.51
CA ILE A 215 3.24 -7.13 -23.93
C ILE A 215 2.34 -6.54 -25.02
N ASP A 216 1.06 -6.93 -25.07
CA ASP A 216 0.19 -6.59 -26.19
C ASP A 216 -0.33 -5.14 -26.12
N SER A 217 -0.49 -4.59 -24.91
CA SER A 217 -1.02 -3.24 -24.71
C SER A 217 -0.41 -2.48 -23.53
N ALA A 218 -0.49 -1.15 -23.58
CA ALA A 218 -0.08 -0.28 -22.47
C ALA A 218 -0.91 -0.52 -21.19
N ALA A 219 -2.20 -0.81 -21.35
CA ALA A 219 -3.08 -1.13 -20.22
C ALA A 219 -2.67 -2.44 -19.54
N GLU A 220 -2.30 -3.45 -20.31
CA GLU A 220 -1.81 -4.72 -19.78
C GLU A 220 -0.46 -4.56 -19.07
N ALA A 221 0.48 -3.79 -19.65
CA ALA A 221 1.74 -3.48 -18.99
C ALA A 221 1.54 -2.75 -17.67
N HIS A 222 0.59 -1.82 -17.61
CA HIS A 222 0.21 -1.14 -16.38
C HIS A 222 -0.35 -2.09 -15.33
N ASN A 223 -1.27 -2.98 -15.73
CA ASN A 223 -1.86 -3.99 -14.84
C ASN A 223 -0.82 -4.96 -14.30
N LEU A 224 0.04 -5.49 -15.18
CA LEU A 224 1.12 -6.39 -14.78
C LEU A 224 2.10 -5.70 -13.84
N ALA A 225 2.49 -4.46 -14.12
CA ALA A 225 3.37 -3.69 -13.24
C ALA A 225 2.73 -3.48 -11.84
N LEU A 226 1.43 -3.16 -11.78
CA LEU A 226 0.71 -3.03 -10.52
C LEU A 226 0.68 -4.35 -9.74
N LEU A 227 0.36 -5.48 -10.41
CA LEU A 227 0.36 -6.80 -9.79
C LEU A 227 1.75 -7.21 -9.29
N LEU A 228 2.81 -6.82 -9.99
CA LEU A 228 4.18 -7.10 -9.61
C LEU A 228 4.64 -6.28 -8.42
N ARG A 229 4.35 -4.97 -8.40
CA ARG A 229 4.68 -4.07 -7.29
C ARG A 229 3.91 -4.43 -6.02
N ALA A 230 2.66 -4.86 -6.20
CA ALA A 230 1.79 -5.35 -5.16
C ALA A 230 2.35 -6.58 -4.42
N GLY A 231 3.25 -7.34 -5.06
CA GLY A 231 3.85 -8.54 -4.49
C GLY A 231 2.93 -9.76 -4.48
N ALA A 232 3.56 -10.94 -4.43
CA ALA A 232 2.88 -12.23 -4.34
C ALA A 232 2.32 -12.46 -2.93
N LEU A 233 1.05 -12.85 -2.82
CA LEU A 233 0.47 -13.30 -1.55
C LEU A 233 1.15 -14.58 -1.07
N ILE A 234 1.42 -14.67 0.24
CA ILE A 234 2.04 -15.86 0.85
C ILE A 234 1.10 -17.06 0.83
N ALA A 235 -0.19 -16.79 1.05
CA ALA A 235 -1.26 -17.76 1.01
C ALA A 235 -2.42 -17.20 0.19
N PRO A 236 -3.11 -18.05 -0.59
CA PRO A 236 -4.21 -17.60 -1.41
C PRO A 236 -5.41 -17.22 -0.54
N ILE A 237 -6.12 -16.17 -0.93
CA ILE A 237 -7.25 -15.61 -0.17
C ILE A 237 -8.54 -15.68 -0.99
N SER A 238 -9.68 -15.73 -0.29
CA SER A 238 -11.00 -15.65 -0.91
C SER A 238 -11.85 -14.63 -0.14
N ILE A 239 -12.76 -13.98 -0.86
CA ILE A 239 -13.68 -13.01 -0.27
C ILE A 239 -14.82 -13.79 0.38
N VAL A 240 -14.94 -13.66 1.70
CA VAL A 240 -15.97 -14.37 2.49
C VAL A 240 -17.25 -13.56 2.60
N GLU A 241 -17.11 -12.24 2.78
CA GLU A 241 -18.21 -11.32 2.99
C GLU A 241 -17.86 -9.99 2.34
N GLU A 242 -18.85 -9.36 1.73
CA GLU A 242 -18.72 -8.03 1.15
C GLU A 242 -19.78 -7.10 1.71
N ARG A 243 -19.36 -5.88 2.05
CA ARG A 243 -20.27 -4.82 2.48
C ARG A 243 -19.81 -3.51 1.89
N THR A 244 -20.65 -2.91 1.05
CA THR A 244 -20.39 -1.57 0.53
C THR A 244 -20.72 -0.56 1.63
N ILE A 245 -19.71 0.16 2.10
CA ILE A 245 -19.93 1.34 2.94
C ILE A 245 -20.31 2.49 2.00
N GLY A 246 -21.54 2.97 2.12
CA GLY A 246 -22.03 4.04 1.27
C GLY A 246 -21.23 5.34 1.45
N PRO A 247 -21.10 6.18 0.39
CA PRO A 247 -20.39 7.47 0.46
C PRO A 247 -20.91 8.39 1.58
N SER A 248 -22.15 8.19 2.01
CA SER A 248 -22.83 9.01 3.01
C SER A 248 -22.19 8.94 4.40
N MET A 249 -21.57 7.83 4.81
CA MET A 249 -20.99 7.74 6.17
C MET A 249 -19.73 8.61 6.29
N GLY A 250 -18.89 8.64 5.25
CA GLY A 250 -17.73 9.53 5.18
C GLY A 250 -18.15 11.00 5.07
N GLN A 251 -19.13 11.29 4.20
CA GLN A 251 -19.68 12.65 4.06
C GLN A 251 -20.31 13.15 5.37
N GLN A 252 -21.05 12.30 6.08
CA GLN A 252 -21.63 12.65 7.39
C GLN A 252 -20.57 13.03 8.41
N ASN A 253 -19.45 12.29 8.46
CA ASN A 253 -18.34 12.61 9.35
C ASN A 253 -17.69 13.95 9.00
N ILE A 254 -17.51 14.25 7.71
CA ILE A 254 -17.00 15.55 7.24
C ILE A 254 -17.97 16.68 7.61
N ASP A 255 -19.26 16.51 7.34
CA ASP A 255 -20.30 17.50 7.62
C ASP A 255 -20.41 17.78 9.13
N MET A 256 -20.36 16.73 9.96
CA MET A 256 -20.34 16.86 11.42
C MET A 256 -19.06 17.55 11.91
N GLY A 257 -17.90 17.23 11.33
CA GLY A 257 -16.63 17.87 11.63
C GLY A 257 -16.63 19.36 11.31
N ILE A 258 -17.10 19.74 10.12
CA ILE A 258 -17.25 21.14 9.70
C ILE A 258 -18.23 21.87 10.62
N LYS A 259 -19.39 21.28 10.93
CA LYS A 259 -20.36 21.87 11.86
C LYS A 259 -19.75 22.08 13.25
N ALA A 260 -19.01 21.10 13.78
CA ALA A 260 -18.33 21.21 15.06
C ALA A 260 -17.30 22.36 15.05
N CYS A 261 -16.51 22.49 13.97
CA CYS A 261 -15.55 23.58 13.81
C CYS A 261 -16.21 24.95 13.78
N ILE A 262 -17.26 25.12 12.99
CA ILE A 262 -17.99 26.39 12.89
C ILE A 262 -18.59 26.75 14.25
N THR A 263 -19.21 25.79 14.94
CA THR A 263 -19.84 26.03 16.24
C THR A 263 -18.81 26.38 17.31
N GLY A 264 -17.68 25.67 17.35
CA GLY A 264 -16.57 25.97 18.25
C GLY A 264 -15.94 27.34 17.97
N MET A 265 -15.74 27.67 16.69
CA MET A 265 -15.24 28.98 16.28
C MET A 265 -16.16 30.11 16.73
N ILE A 266 -17.48 29.98 16.52
CA ILE A 266 -18.46 30.97 16.97
C ILE A 266 -18.41 31.13 18.50
N ALA A 267 -18.33 30.02 19.25
CA ALA A 267 -18.23 30.06 20.71
C ALA A 267 -16.97 30.79 21.19
N VAL A 268 -15.81 30.52 20.57
CA VAL A 268 -14.55 31.18 20.89
C VAL A 268 -14.60 32.66 20.52
N MET A 269 -15.11 33.02 19.34
CA MET A 269 -15.24 34.42 18.92
C MET A 269 -16.19 35.22 19.84
N LEU A 270 -17.26 34.59 20.33
CA LEU A 270 -18.16 35.17 21.33
C LEU A 270 -17.45 35.37 22.66
N PHE A 271 -16.73 34.35 23.14
CA PHE A 271 -15.97 34.42 24.38
C PHE A 271 -14.92 35.55 24.35
N THR A 272 -14.12 35.63 23.29
CA THR A 272 -13.10 36.68 23.13
C THR A 272 -13.74 38.07 23.01
N LEU A 273 -14.88 38.19 22.31
CA LEU A 273 -15.61 39.45 22.19
C LEU A 273 -16.15 39.93 23.55
N VAL A 274 -16.75 39.04 24.34
CA VAL A 274 -17.33 39.40 25.66
C VAL A 274 -16.23 39.75 26.66
N TYR A 275 -15.17 38.94 26.74
CA TYR A 275 -14.11 39.11 27.72
C TYR A 275 -13.19 40.30 27.41
N TYR A 276 -12.82 40.50 26.14
CA TYR A 276 -11.88 41.55 25.71
C TYR A 276 -12.54 42.79 25.08
N ARG A 277 -13.87 42.81 24.92
CA ARG A 277 -14.67 43.94 24.39
C ARG A 277 -14.11 44.45 23.05
N ARG A 278 -13.60 45.69 23.00
CA ARG A 278 -13.06 46.30 21.77
C ARG A 278 -11.79 45.61 21.26
N PHE A 279 -10.92 45.11 22.15
CA PHE A 279 -9.72 44.36 21.73
C PHE A 279 -10.10 42.99 21.13
N GLY A 280 -11.19 42.38 21.63
CA GLY A 280 -11.74 41.15 21.06
C GLY A 280 -12.18 41.30 19.60
N LEU A 281 -12.61 42.49 19.17
CA LEU A 281 -12.97 42.75 17.77
C LEU A 281 -11.75 42.61 16.84
N PHE A 282 -10.61 43.17 17.22
CA PHE A 282 -9.36 43.06 16.47
C PHE A 282 -8.82 41.62 16.46
N ALA A 283 -8.96 40.90 17.58
CA ALA A 283 -8.62 39.48 17.67
C ALA A 283 -9.44 38.64 16.67
N ASN A 284 -10.74 38.89 16.61
CA ASN A 284 -11.65 38.17 15.72
C ASN A 284 -11.39 38.49 14.24
N MET A 285 -11.01 39.73 13.90
CA MET A 285 -10.56 40.07 12.55
C MET A 285 -9.27 39.33 12.15
N ALA A 286 -8.29 39.27 13.06
CA ALA A 286 -7.05 38.52 12.83
C ALA A 286 -7.32 37.02 12.67
N LEU A 287 -8.23 36.46 13.47
CA LEU A 287 -8.65 35.07 13.37
C LEU A 287 -9.31 34.75 12.03
N MET A 288 -10.24 35.59 11.57
CA MET A 288 -10.87 35.40 10.25
C MET A 288 -9.85 35.51 9.13
N ALA A 289 -8.94 36.49 9.18
CA ALA A 289 -7.88 36.62 8.19
C ALA A 289 -6.99 35.38 8.14
N ASN A 290 -6.64 34.81 9.31
CA ASN A 290 -5.85 33.58 9.40
C ASN A 290 -6.55 32.39 8.72
N ILE A 291 -7.85 32.19 8.99
CA ILE A 291 -8.63 31.11 8.38
C ILE A 291 -8.76 31.27 6.86
N VAL A 292 -9.04 32.49 6.38
CA VAL A 292 -9.09 32.79 4.94
C VAL A 292 -7.75 32.46 4.28
N LEU A 293 -6.63 32.74 4.95
CA LEU A 293 -5.28 32.44 4.46
C LEU A 293 -5.03 30.93 4.41
N ILE A 294 -5.40 30.18 5.45
CA ILE A 294 -5.29 28.71 5.48
C ILE A 294 -6.09 28.08 4.34
N VAL A 295 -7.36 28.47 4.18
CA VAL A 295 -8.24 27.95 3.11
C VAL A 295 -7.72 28.35 1.73
N GLY A 296 -7.23 29.58 1.58
CA GLY A 296 -6.63 30.08 0.34
C GLY A 296 -5.38 29.28 -0.07
N VAL A 297 -4.49 28.99 0.87
CA VAL A 297 -3.29 28.17 0.62
C VAL A 297 -3.66 26.73 0.27
N MET A 298 -4.59 26.11 1.00
CA MET A 298 -5.03 24.75 0.66
C MET A 298 -5.70 24.68 -0.72
N SER A 299 -6.44 25.72 -1.13
CA SER A 299 -7.05 25.78 -2.45
C SER A 299 -6.04 25.91 -3.59
N MET A 300 -4.84 26.44 -3.30
CA MET A 300 -3.76 26.60 -4.28
C MET A 300 -2.99 25.30 -4.51
N ILE A 301 -3.01 24.35 -3.57
CA ILE A 301 -2.29 23.08 -3.65
C ILE A 301 -3.20 22.02 -4.31
N PRO A 302 -2.91 21.58 -5.55
CA PRO A 302 -3.73 20.56 -6.21
C PRO A 302 -3.69 19.24 -5.42
N GLY A 303 -4.86 18.72 -5.05
CA GLY A 303 -4.99 17.44 -4.34
C GLY A 303 -5.06 17.52 -2.82
N ALA A 304 -5.01 18.73 -2.22
CA ALA A 304 -5.32 18.90 -0.81
C ALA A 304 -6.83 18.68 -0.58
N THR A 305 -7.19 17.52 -0.04
CA THR A 305 -8.59 17.18 0.28
C THR A 305 -8.88 17.48 1.74
N MET A 306 -10.08 17.99 2.03
CA MET A 306 -10.51 18.27 3.40
C MET A 306 -10.98 16.97 4.07
N THR A 307 -10.04 16.21 4.63
CA THR A 307 -10.32 14.98 5.39
C THR A 307 -10.49 15.26 6.88
N LEU A 308 -10.92 14.25 7.65
CA LEU A 308 -11.12 14.37 9.09
C LEU A 308 -9.83 14.78 9.84
N PRO A 309 -8.64 14.22 9.52
CA PRO A 309 -7.37 14.72 10.03
C PRO A 309 -7.06 16.16 9.61
N GLY A 310 -7.40 16.54 8.38
CA GLY A 310 -7.24 17.91 7.91
C GLY A 310 -8.07 18.90 8.73
N ILE A 311 -9.33 18.56 9.01
CA ILE A 311 -10.23 19.35 9.86
C ILE A 311 -9.64 19.45 11.29
N ALA A 312 -9.16 18.35 11.87
CA ALA A 312 -8.52 18.36 13.19
C ALA A 312 -7.27 19.25 13.23
N GLY A 313 -6.46 19.23 12.17
CA GLY A 313 -5.30 20.11 12.02
C GLY A 313 -5.69 21.59 12.00
N ILE A 314 -6.73 21.96 11.25
CA ILE A 314 -7.26 23.33 11.24
C ILE A 314 -7.72 23.75 12.63
N VAL A 315 -8.48 22.90 13.34
CA VAL A 315 -8.93 23.19 14.72
C VAL A 315 -7.75 23.43 15.66
N LEU A 316 -6.70 22.61 15.56
CA LEU A 316 -5.49 22.77 16.37
C LEU A 316 -4.80 24.11 16.07
N THR A 317 -4.62 24.45 14.80
CA THR A 317 -4.00 25.73 14.39
C THR A 317 -4.82 26.93 14.85
N VAL A 318 -6.15 26.87 14.70
CA VAL A 318 -7.07 27.92 15.16
C VAL A 318 -6.99 28.07 16.68
N GLY A 319 -6.97 26.96 17.44
CA GLY A 319 -6.84 26.98 18.89
C GLY A 319 -5.55 27.64 19.36
N MET A 320 -4.41 27.27 18.76
CA MET A 320 -3.11 27.88 19.06
C MET A 320 -3.05 29.36 18.67
N ALA A 321 -3.65 29.74 17.54
CA ALA A 321 -3.68 31.14 17.10
C ALA A 321 -4.51 32.02 18.06
N VAL A 322 -5.63 31.50 18.57
CA VAL A 322 -6.44 32.20 19.57
C VAL A 322 -5.69 32.33 20.89
N ASP A 323 -5.04 31.26 21.37
CA ASP A 323 -4.25 31.28 22.61
C ASP A 323 -3.13 32.32 22.57
N ALA A 324 -2.37 32.37 21.47
CA ALA A 324 -1.33 33.38 21.26
C ALA A 324 -1.90 34.82 21.30
N ASN A 325 -3.05 35.05 20.66
CA ASN A 325 -3.71 36.35 20.69
C ASN A 325 -4.17 36.72 22.12
N VAL A 326 -4.74 35.77 22.85
CA VAL A 326 -5.19 35.96 24.23
C VAL A 326 -4.02 36.29 25.16
N LEU A 327 -2.91 35.56 25.07
CA LEU A 327 -1.69 35.82 25.84
C LEU A 327 -1.14 37.22 25.61
N ILE A 328 -1.08 37.66 24.35
CA ILE A 328 -0.65 39.02 24.00
C ILE A 328 -1.58 40.06 24.62
N PHE A 329 -2.90 39.87 24.54
CA PHE A 329 -3.85 40.84 25.09
C PHE A 329 -3.86 40.91 26.60
N GLU A 330 -3.71 39.78 27.31
CA GLU A 330 -3.54 39.80 28.77
C GLU A 330 -2.26 40.54 29.15
N ARG A 331 -1.16 40.31 28.42
CA ARG A 331 0.09 41.03 28.69
C ARG A 331 -0.04 42.53 28.47
N ILE A 332 -0.67 42.96 27.38
CA ILE A 332 -0.96 44.39 27.14
C ILE A 332 -1.79 44.97 28.28
N ARG A 333 -2.78 44.21 28.79
CA ARG A 333 -3.65 44.66 29.87
C ARG A 333 -2.92 44.77 31.22
N GLU A 334 -1.99 43.87 31.49
CA GLU A 334 -1.11 43.91 32.67
C GLU A 334 -0.21 45.16 32.63
N GLU A 335 0.44 45.40 31.50
CA GLU A 335 1.31 46.56 31.27
C GLU A 335 0.56 47.91 31.34
N LEU A 336 -0.69 47.94 30.87
CA LEU A 336 -1.59 49.10 31.03
C LEU A 336 -1.99 49.33 32.49
N LYS A 337 -2.18 48.27 33.29
CA LYS A 337 -2.48 48.39 34.73
C LYS A 337 -1.29 48.91 35.53
N GLU A 338 -0.07 48.64 35.08
CA GLU A 338 1.16 49.21 35.65
C GLU A 338 1.35 50.71 35.31
N GLY A 339 0.38 51.34 34.62
CA GLY A 339 0.40 52.77 34.32
C GLY A 339 1.23 53.16 33.09
N ARG A 340 1.63 52.18 32.27
CA ARG A 340 2.42 52.44 31.05
C ARG A 340 1.53 53.01 29.95
N ASN A 341 2.12 53.87 29.12
CA ASN A 341 1.42 54.51 28.00
C ASN A 341 0.99 53.43 26.97
N PRO A 342 -0.19 53.50 26.30
CA PRO A 342 -0.69 52.41 25.46
C PRO A 342 0.22 51.97 24.32
N GLN A 343 0.97 52.90 23.71
CA GLN A 343 1.97 52.56 22.69
C GLN A 343 3.15 51.77 23.26
N GLN A 344 3.59 52.11 24.48
CA GLN A 344 4.67 51.41 25.17
C GLN A 344 4.23 50.03 25.63
N ALA A 345 2.99 49.89 26.13
CA ALA A 345 2.43 48.61 26.55
C ALA A 345 2.34 47.61 25.38
N ILE A 346 1.90 48.06 24.20
CA ILE A 346 1.86 47.22 22.99
C ILE A 346 3.27 46.82 22.55
N HIS A 347 4.20 47.77 22.51
CA HIS A 347 5.58 47.52 22.11
C HIS A 347 6.28 46.53 23.05
N GLN A 348 6.08 46.69 24.37
CA GLN A 348 6.65 45.79 25.38
C GLN A 348 6.06 44.38 25.28
N ALA A 349 4.73 44.26 25.10
CA ALA A 349 4.07 42.97 24.94
C ALA A 349 4.55 42.23 23.68
N MET A 350 4.69 42.95 22.55
CA MET A 350 5.21 42.37 21.30
C MET A 350 6.69 41.98 21.42
N LEU A 351 7.54 42.78 22.07
CA LEU A 351 8.96 42.45 22.28
C LEU A 351 9.16 41.23 23.18
N THR A 352 8.36 41.12 24.25
CA THR A 352 8.47 40.02 25.21
C THR A 352 7.99 38.70 24.60
N HIS A 353 7.08 38.74 23.62
CA HIS A 353 6.56 37.55 22.95
C HIS A 353 7.35 37.18 21.67
N SER A 354 8.01 38.12 21.01
CA SER A 354 8.79 37.85 19.78
C SER A 354 10.21 37.33 20.04
N VAL A 355 10.69 37.37 21.28
CA VAL A 355 11.98 36.79 21.70
C VAL A 355 11.71 35.65 22.68
N PRO A 356 11.96 34.36 22.32
CA PRO A 356 11.93 33.30 23.32
C PRO A 356 12.99 33.67 24.36
N SER A 357 12.67 33.61 25.65
CA SER A 357 13.60 33.99 26.72
C SER A 357 14.51 32.82 27.09
N PRO A 358 15.77 32.71 26.63
CA PRO A 358 16.79 32.04 27.39
C PRO A 358 17.50 33.06 28.28
N MET A 359 17.84 32.63 29.50
CA MET A 359 18.76 33.30 30.43
C MET A 359 18.27 34.58 31.11
N ARG A 360 17.54 34.40 32.22
CA ARG A 360 17.81 35.19 33.44
C ARG A 360 18.55 34.31 34.43
N THR A 361 19.86 34.19 34.28
CA THR A 361 20.75 33.95 35.41
C THR A 361 21.02 35.29 36.08
N SER A 362 20.82 35.34 37.39
CA SER A 362 21.05 36.48 38.29
C SER A 362 22.50 37.00 38.23
N PRO A 363 22.74 38.32 38.32
CA PRO A 363 24.08 38.85 38.54
C PRO A 363 24.47 38.76 40.04
N PRO A 364 25.78 38.87 40.36
CA PRO A 364 26.38 38.40 41.61
C PRO A 364 26.03 39.19 42.87
#